data_AF-X1VZI1-F1
#
_entry.id   AF-X1VZI1-F1
#
_cell.length_a   1.000
_cell.length_b   1.000
_cell.length_c   1.000
_cell.angle_alpha   90.00
_cell.angle_beta   90.00
_cell.angle_gamma   90.00
#
_symmetry.space_group_name_H-M   'P 1'
#
loop_
_entity.id
_entity.type
_entity.pdbx_description
1 polymer ?
#
loop_
_entity_poly.entity_id
_entity_poly.type
_entity_poly.pdbx_seq_one_letter_code
_entity_poly.pdbx_strand_id
1 'polypeptide(L)'
;IKYGVIWDKDFFAYFERNLDRIKSLDDEALETVVFRSAKIKAEVVEKDELDLGLRNILNYGHTIGHAIESVSDFKVQHGEAVAIGMLAAGRISNKMGIFDRNELVRLKSVIERADLPTEIPDLEVERIIQAMKHDKKILKGKIRFILPKSI
;
A
#
# COMPACT_ATOMS: atom_id res chain seq x y z
N ILE A 1 -3.75 -6.36 3.78
CA ILE A 1 -2.31 -5.97 3.71
C ILE A 1 -2.09 -4.49 4.05
N LYS A 2 -2.49 -3.52 3.20
CA LYS A 2 -2.27 -2.07 3.43
C LYS A 2 -2.60 -1.62 4.86
N TYR A 3 -3.80 -1.95 5.34
CA TYR A 3 -4.26 -1.61 6.70
C TYR A 3 -3.38 -2.17 7.81
N GLY A 4 -2.79 -3.36 7.60
CA GLY A 4 -1.87 -3.94 8.57
C GLY A 4 -0.58 -3.13 8.69
N VAL A 5 -0.05 -2.62 7.57
CA VAL A 5 1.17 -1.80 7.57
C VAL A 5 0.94 -0.42 8.19
N ILE A 6 -0.21 0.20 7.96
CA ILE A 6 -0.44 1.61 8.35
C ILE A 6 -1.10 1.78 9.72
N TRP A 7 -1.64 0.72 10.31
CA TRP A 7 -2.49 0.84 11.51
C TRP A 7 -2.44 -0.35 12.46
N ASP A 8 -2.32 -1.58 11.97
CA ASP A 8 -2.53 -2.78 12.78
C ASP A 8 -1.55 -3.91 12.46
N LYS A 9 -0.44 -3.96 13.22
CA LYS A 9 0.58 -4.98 13.11
C LYS A 9 0.07 -6.42 13.30
N ASP A 10 -0.94 -6.61 14.16
CA ASP A 10 -1.48 -7.95 14.45
C ASP A 10 -2.35 -8.41 13.28
N PHE A 11 -3.05 -7.47 12.63
CA PHE A 11 -3.75 -7.73 11.38
C PHE A 11 -2.76 -7.99 10.22
N PHE A 12 -1.60 -7.33 10.18
CA PHE A 12 -0.56 -7.72 9.23
C PHE A 12 -0.07 -9.16 9.48
N ALA A 13 0.21 -9.50 10.74
CA ALA A 13 0.61 -10.85 11.12
C ALA A 13 -0.49 -11.90 10.87
N TYR A 14 -1.76 -11.49 10.86
CA TYR A 14 -2.87 -12.34 10.42
C TYR A 14 -2.74 -12.74 8.94
N PHE A 15 -2.40 -11.80 8.04
CA PHE A 15 -2.13 -12.12 6.63
C PHE A 15 -0.94 -13.08 6.51
N GLU A 16 0.14 -12.87 7.27
CA GLU A 16 1.32 -13.76 7.25
C GLU A 16 0.94 -15.23 7.55
N ARG A 17 -0.03 -15.46 8.45
CA ARG A 17 -0.45 -16.80 8.85
C ARG A 17 -1.59 -17.40 8.02
N ASN A 18 -2.49 -16.58 7.48
CA ASN A 18 -3.77 -17.06 6.93
C ASN A 18 -3.94 -16.83 5.42
N LEU A 19 -2.91 -16.39 4.71
CA LEU A 19 -3.01 -16.10 3.27
C LEU A 19 -3.58 -17.25 2.44
N ASP A 20 -3.21 -18.49 2.73
CA ASP A 20 -3.71 -19.66 1.98
C ASP A 20 -5.22 -19.86 2.17
N ARG A 21 -5.73 -19.67 3.39
CA ARG A 21 -7.18 -19.68 3.70
C ARG A 21 -7.92 -18.54 2.99
N ILE A 22 -7.34 -17.33 3.02
CA ILE A 22 -7.92 -16.17 2.35
C ILE A 22 -8.03 -16.42 0.84
N LYS A 23 -6.99 -16.99 0.22
CA LYS A 23 -6.95 -17.31 -1.21
C LYS A 23 -7.90 -18.44 -1.59
N SER A 24 -8.11 -19.40 -0.69
CA SER A 24 -9.10 -20.48 -0.89
C SER A 24 -10.54 -20.05 -0.59
N LEU A 25 -10.78 -18.76 -0.34
CA LEU A 25 -12.09 -18.19 -0.03
C LEU A 25 -12.76 -18.83 1.21
N ASP A 26 -11.95 -19.14 2.24
CA ASP A 26 -12.46 -19.58 3.54
C ASP A 26 -13.33 -18.48 4.18
N ASP A 27 -14.57 -18.81 4.52
CA ASP A 27 -15.58 -17.84 4.98
C ASP A 27 -15.14 -17.09 6.25
N GLU A 28 -14.61 -17.78 7.25
CA GLU A 28 -14.16 -17.16 8.52
C GLU A 28 -12.97 -16.22 8.28
N ALA A 29 -12.03 -16.62 7.43
CA ALA A 29 -10.87 -15.81 7.09
C ALA A 29 -11.28 -14.55 6.32
N LEU A 30 -12.20 -14.68 5.37
CA LEU A 30 -12.74 -13.54 4.62
C LEU A 30 -13.55 -12.60 5.52
N GLU A 31 -14.43 -13.13 6.38
CA GLU A 31 -15.18 -12.32 7.34
C GLU A 31 -14.23 -11.50 8.22
N THR A 32 -13.20 -12.14 8.77
CA THR A 32 -12.18 -11.47 9.58
C THR A 32 -11.48 -10.33 8.80
N VAL A 33 -11.07 -10.61 7.56
CA VAL A 33 -10.37 -9.63 6.72
C VAL A 33 -11.27 -8.45 6.36
N VAL A 34 -12.50 -8.71 5.95
CA VAL A 34 -13.46 -7.68 5.55
C VAL A 34 -13.86 -6.83 6.74
N PHE A 35 -14.27 -7.46 7.85
CA PHE A 35 -14.67 -6.77 9.07
C PHE A 35 -13.55 -5.89 9.61
N ARG A 36 -12.32 -6.43 9.73
CA ARG A 36 -11.21 -5.67 10.29
C ARG A 36 -10.80 -4.51 9.37
N SER A 37 -10.82 -4.71 8.05
CA SER A 37 -10.53 -3.66 7.08
C SER A 37 -11.56 -2.51 7.14
N ALA A 38 -12.85 -2.85 7.20
CA ALA A 38 -13.92 -1.87 7.32
C ALA A 38 -13.81 -1.08 8.64
N LYS A 39 -13.57 -1.79 9.75
CA LYS A 39 -13.38 -1.18 11.08
C LYS A 39 -12.21 -0.20 11.11
N ILE A 40 -11.03 -0.59 10.61
CA ILE A 40 -9.86 0.29 10.55
C ILE A 40 -10.15 1.54 9.70
N LYS A 41 -10.81 1.38 8.55
CA LYS A 41 -11.17 2.52 7.70
C LYS A 41 -12.11 3.47 8.44
N ALA A 42 -13.13 2.94 9.12
CA ALA A 42 -14.06 3.74 9.91
C ALA A 42 -13.33 4.50 11.03
N GLU A 43 -12.48 3.83 11.81
CA GLU A 43 -11.68 4.45 12.88
C GLU A 43 -10.79 5.59 12.37
N VAL A 44 -10.15 5.40 11.21
CA VAL A 44 -9.27 6.43 10.61
C VAL A 44 -10.08 7.61 10.08
N VAL A 45 -11.22 7.36 9.42
CA VAL A 45 -12.09 8.41 8.89
C VAL A 45 -12.77 9.19 10.01
N GLU A 46 -13.23 8.53 11.06
CA GLU A 46 -13.82 9.18 12.24
C GLU A 46 -12.84 10.13 12.92
N LYS A 47 -11.55 9.75 12.97
CA LYS A 47 -10.48 10.59 13.53
C LYS A 47 -10.08 11.78 12.65
N ASP A 48 -10.40 11.76 11.36
CA ASP A 48 -10.06 12.82 10.40
C ASP A 48 -11.00 12.79 9.19
N GLU A 49 -12.25 13.23 9.41
CA GLU A 49 -13.31 13.16 8.40
C GLU A 49 -13.00 14.05 7.19
N LEU A 50 -12.42 15.23 7.44
CA LEU A 50 -12.12 16.26 6.44
C LEU A 50 -10.82 15.99 5.63
N ASP A 51 -10.11 14.89 5.90
CA ASP A 51 -8.85 14.49 5.24
C ASP A 51 -7.75 15.57 5.30
N LEU A 52 -7.65 16.25 6.44
CA LEU A 52 -6.69 17.34 6.63
C LEU A 52 -5.36 16.86 7.21
N GLY A 53 -5.26 15.61 7.64
CA GLY A 53 -4.09 15.10 8.35
C GLY A 53 -3.97 13.58 8.29
N LEU A 54 -4.43 12.91 9.35
CA LEU A 54 -4.26 11.49 9.60
C LEU A 54 -4.78 10.61 8.46
N ARG A 55 -5.95 10.92 7.89
CA ARG A 55 -6.61 10.06 6.89
C ARG A 55 -5.76 9.84 5.64
N ASN A 56 -4.79 10.72 5.39
CA ASN A 56 -3.77 10.54 4.36
C ASN A 56 -2.98 9.23 4.48
N ILE A 57 -2.88 8.57 5.65
CA ILE A 57 -2.22 7.27 5.76
C ILE A 57 -2.87 6.19 4.87
N LEU A 58 -4.17 6.33 4.57
CA LEU A 58 -4.90 5.43 3.67
C LEU A 58 -4.36 5.46 2.23
N ASN A 59 -3.63 6.52 1.88
CA ASN A 59 -2.96 6.70 0.60
C ASN A 59 -1.58 6.03 0.53
N TYR A 60 -1.19 5.22 1.52
CA TYR A 60 0.04 4.43 1.45
C TYR A 60 0.08 3.58 0.16
N GLY A 61 1.17 3.73 -0.60
CA GLY A 61 1.36 3.13 -1.93
C GLY A 61 0.67 3.85 -3.11
N HIS A 62 -0.28 4.75 -2.87
CA HIS A 62 -1.13 5.28 -3.95
C HIS A 62 -0.42 6.31 -4.83
N THR A 63 0.60 7.03 -4.32
CA THR A 63 1.35 8.00 -5.13
C THR A 63 2.01 7.34 -6.35
N ILE A 64 2.62 6.17 -6.15
CA ILE A 64 3.26 5.40 -7.24
C ILE A 64 2.22 4.54 -7.94
N GLY A 65 1.27 3.95 -7.20
CA GLY A 65 0.19 3.15 -7.78
C GLY A 65 -0.62 3.90 -8.84
N HIS A 66 -1.11 5.11 -8.52
CA HIS A 66 -1.86 5.92 -9.48
C HIS A 66 -1.02 6.31 -10.71
N ALA A 67 0.29 6.53 -10.54
CA ALA A 67 1.18 6.81 -11.66
C ALA A 67 1.35 5.58 -12.56
N ILE A 68 1.46 4.38 -11.99
CA ILE A 68 1.47 3.12 -12.75
C ILE A 68 0.14 2.92 -13.50
N GLU A 69 -1.00 3.09 -12.82
CA GLU A 69 -2.33 3.00 -13.44
C GLU A 69 -2.42 3.95 -14.64
N SER A 70 -2.07 5.23 -14.45
CA SER A 70 -2.14 6.25 -15.50
C SER A 70 -1.19 5.96 -16.67
N VAL A 71 0.04 5.51 -16.42
CA VAL A 71 1.03 5.25 -17.49
C VAL A 71 0.72 3.96 -18.25
N SER A 72 0.10 2.99 -17.58
CA SER A 72 -0.37 1.75 -18.18
C SER A 72 -1.67 1.89 -18.97
N ASP A 73 -2.23 3.09 -19.07
CA ASP A 73 -3.59 3.35 -19.58
C ASP A 73 -4.64 2.45 -18.88
N PHE A 74 -4.52 2.33 -17.56
CA PHE A 74 -5.38 1.52 -16.68
C PHE A 74 -5.41 0.02 -17.00
N LYS A 75 -4.37 -0.50 -17.66
CA LYS A 75 -4.21 -1.96 -17.89
C LYS A 75 -3.76 -2.71 -16.64
N VAL A 76 -3.00 -2.06 -15.76
CA VAL A 76 -2.63 -2.61 -14.44
C VAL A 76 -3.78 -2.39 -13.47
N GLN A 77 -4.21 -3.44 -12.77
CA GLN A 77 -5.34 -3.34 -11.84
C GLN A 77 -4.96 -2.47 -10.63
N HIS A 78 -5.95 -1.80 -10.04
CA HIS A 78 -5.71 -0.89 -8.91
C HIS A 78 -4.96 -1.57 -7.75
N GLY A 79 -5.39 -2.78 -7.36
CA GLY A 79 -4.74 -3.52 -6.28
C GLY A 79 -3.29 -3.89 -6.57
N GLU A 80 -2.98 -4.24 -7.82
CA GLU A 80 -1.64 -4.56 -8.30
C GLU A 80 -0.73 -3.33 -8.27
N ALA A 81 -1.21 -2.20 -8.81
CA ALA A 81 -0.48 -0.94 -8.81
C ALA A 81 -0.20 -0.45 -7.39
N VAL A 82 -1.18 -0.55 -6.47
CA VAL A 82 -1.01 -0.20 -5.06
C VAL A 82 -0.02 -1.14 -4.37
N ALA A 83 0.01 -2.43 -4.68
CA ALA A 83 0.99 -3.37 -4.13
C ALA A 83 2.44 -2.99 -4.50
N ILE A 84 2.69 -2.72 -5.78
CA ILE A 84 3.98 -2.21 -6.27
C ILE A 84 4.32 -0.88 -5.58
N GLY A 85 3.34 0.02 -5.48
CA GLY A 85 3.51 1.31 -4.83
C GLY A 85 3.83 1.21 -3.33
N MET A 86 3.24 0.27 -2.59
CA MET A 86 3.55 0.01 -1.18
C MET A 86 5.00 -0.45 -1.03
N LEU A 87 5.48 -1.37 -1.88
CA LEU A 87 6.87 -1.83 -1.86
C LEU A 87 7.85 -0.73 -2.22
N ALA A 88 7.55 0.08 -3.24
CA ALA A 88 8.40 1.21 -3.61
C ALA A 88 8.48 2.24 -2.47
N ALA A 89 7.35 2.57 -1.83
CA ALA A 89 7.34 3.43 -0.65
C ALA A 89 8.10 2.81 0.56
N GLY A 90 8.00 1.49 0.76
CA GLY A 90 8.79 0.77 1.76
C GLY A 90 10.30 0.81 1.46
N ARG A 91 10.71 0.62 0.20
CA ARG A 91 12.10 0.74 -0.28
C ARG A 91 12.65 2.15 -0.05
N ILE A 92 11.85 3.19 -0.33
CA ILE A 92 12.21 4.59 -0.04
C ILE A 92 12.43 4.77 1.46
N SER A 93 11.49 4.33 2.31
CA SER A 93 11.58 4.48 3.76
C SER A 93 12.79 3.73 4.36
N ASN A 94 13.08 2.53 3.84
CA ASN A 94 14.25 1.75 4.24
C ASN A 94 15.56 2.44 3.84
N LYS A 95 15.66 2.98 2.62
CA LYS A 95 16.83 3.79 2.18
C LYS A 95 17.04 5.04 3.03
N MET A 96 15.97 5.59 3.61
CA MET A 96 16.05 6.71 4.55
C MET A 96 16.45 6.29 5.98
N GLY A 97 16.61 4.99 6.26
CA GLY A 97 16.92 4.47 7.58
C GLY A 97 15.74 4.49 8.56
N ILE A 98 14.50 4.62 8.06
CA ILE A 98 13.29 4.78 8.88
C ILE A 98 12.54 3.46 9.04
N PHE A 99 12.63 2.56 8.05
CA PHE A 99 11.90 1.30 8.02
C PHE A 99 12.86 0.11 8.02
N ASP A 100 12.65 -0.85 8.92
CA ASP A 100 13.60 -1.96 9.09
C ASP A 100 13.66 -2.85 7.84
N ARG A 101 14.85 -3.39 7.56
CA ARG A 101 15.05 -4.25 6.39
C ARG A 101 14.22 -5.54 6.50
N ASN A 102 14.06 -6.10 7.70
CA ASN A 102 13.27 -7.32 7.87
C ASN A 102 11.78 -7.03 7.69
N GLU A 103 11.30 -5.87 8.10
CA GLU A 103 9.91 -5.46 7.84
C GLU A 103 9.63 -5.28 6.35
N LEU A 104 10.58 -4.72 5.59
CA LEU A 104 10.47 -4.65 4.13
C LEU A 104 10.42 -6.05 3.49
N VAL A 105 11.22 -6.99 4.00
CA VAL A 105 11.18 -8.40 3.56
C VAL A 105 9.83 -9.05 3.89
N ARG A 106 9.29 -8.83 5.09
CA ARG A 106 7.95 -9.31 5.49
C ARG A 106 6.86 -8.75 4.56
N LEU A 107 6.88 -7.45 4.28
CA LEU A 107 5.95 -6.82 3.35
C LEU A 107 6.01 -7.46 1.96
N LYS A 108 7.22 -7.63 1.41
CA LYS A 108 7.43 -8.28 0.12
C LYS A 108 6.88 -9.70 0.12
N SER A 109 7.21 -10.49 1.14
CA SER A 109 6.76 -11.88 1.26
C SER A 109 5.23 -12.01 1.31
N VAL A 110 4.54 -11.11 2.01
CA VAL A 110 3.06 -11.14 2.10
C VAL A 110 2.44 -10.77 0.76
N ILE A 111 2.99 -9.78 0.05
CA ILE A 111 2.51 -9.38 -1.28
C ILE A 111 2.72 -10.51 -2.30
N GLU A 112 3.91 -11.12 -2.33
CA GLU A 112 4.21 -12.24 -3.24
C GLU A 112 3.29 -13.45 -2.99
N ARG A 113 3.09 -13.83 -1.73
CA ARG A 113 2.20 -14.95 -1.37
C ARG A 113 0.73 -14.67 -1.69
N ALA A 114 0.35 -13.40 -1.78
CA ALA A 114 -0.98 -12.98 -2.22
C ALA A 114 -1.14 -12.95 -3.75
N ASP A 115 -0.16 -13.44 -4.51
CA ASP A 115 -0.09 -13.42 -5.98
C ASP A 115 -0.16 -12.00 -6.57
N LEU A 116 0.29 -10.99 -5.82
CA LEU A 116 0.35 -9.61 -6.28
C LEU A 116 1.75 -9.27 -6.82
N PRO A 117 1.86 -8.40 -7.83
CA PRO A 117 3.14 -8.04 -8.42
C PRO A 117 3.99 -7.22 -7.44
N THR A 118 5.30 -7.47 -7.48
CA THR A 118 6.28 -6.77 -6.64
C THR A 118 7.24 -5.87 -7.40
N GLU A 119 7.18 -5.90 -8.72
CA GLU A 119 8.01 -5.08 -9.60
C GLU A 119 7.11 -4.33 -10.58
N ILE A 120 7.62 -3.22 -11.10
CA ILE A 120 6.93 -2.44 -12.12
C ILE A 120 6.88 -3.31 -13.40
N PRO A 121 5.71 -3.43 -14.06
CA PRO A 121 5.61 -4.12 -15.35
C PRO A 121 6.37 -3.36 -16.44
N ASP A 122 6.33 -3.83 -17.70
CA ASP A 122 7.04 -3.19 -18.82
C ASP A 122 6.49 -1.80 -19.16
N LEU A 123 6.89 -0.82 -18.34
CA LEU A 123 6.52 0.59 -18.38
C LEU A 123 7.76 1.43 -18.16
N GLU A 124 7.88 2.52 -18.92
CA GLU A 124 8.99 3.46 -18.76
C GLU A 124 8.92 4.15 -17.39
N VAL A 125 9.96 3.96 -16.58
CA VAL A 125 10.08 4.53 -15.23
C VAL A 125 10.03 6.05 -15.29
N GLU A 126 10.61 6.66 -16.31
CA GLU A 126 10.58 8.10 -16.55
C GLU A 126 9.15 8.61 -16.68
N ARG A 127 8.29 7.89 -17.42
CA ARG A 127 6.87 8.25 -17.57
C ARG A 127 6.13 8.14 -16.24
N ILE A 128 6.43 7.13 -15.42
CA ILE A 128 5.88 7.00 -14.06
C ILE A 128 6.31 8.18 -13.19
N ILE A 129 7.58 8.57 -13.24
CA ILE A 129 8.11 9.73 -12.51
C ILE A 129 7.42 11.02 -12.95
N GLN A 130 7.20 11.23 -14.26
CA GLN A 130 6.47 12.41 -14.73
C GLN A 130 5.00 12.37 -14.31
N ALA A 131 4.33 11.22 -14.41
CA ALA A 131 2.94 11.08 -13.98
C ALA A 131 2.76 11.42 -12.48
N MET A 132 3.70 11.00 -11.61
CA MET A 132 3.70 11.39 -10.20
C MET A 132 3.79 12.92 -9.99
N LYS A 133 4.41 13.65 -10.92
CA LYS A 133 4.52 15.12 -10.85
C LYS A 133 3.26 15.86 -11.32
N HIS A 134 2.27 15.15 -11.86
CA HIS A 134 1.00 15.74 -12.28
C HIS A 134 -0.15 15.40 -11.31
N ASP A 135 0.07 14.51 -10.34
CA ASP A 135 -0.90 14.18 -9.29
C ASP A 135 -1.11 15.37 -8.34
N LYS A 136 -2.36 15.53 -7.87
CA LYS A 136 -2.85 16.58 -6.94
C LYS A 136 -2.16 16.56 -5.56
N LYS A 137 -1.27 15.59 -5.29
CA LYS A 137 -0.51 15.44 -4.04
C LYS A 137 0.78 16.27 -3.97
N ILE A 138 0.99 17.22 -4.89
CA ILE A 138 2.09 18.18 -4.85
C ILE A 138 1.73 19.34 -3.94
N LEU A 139 2.44 19.47 -2.83
CA LEU A 139 2.41 20.68 -2.00
C LEU A 139 3.69 21.47 -2.27
N LYS A 140 3.56 22.68 -2.83
CA LYS A 140 4.69 23.59 -3.13
C LYS A 140 5.79 22.94 -4.00
N GLY A 141 5.41 22.19 -5.04
CA GLY A 141 6.37 21.58 -5.98
C GLY A 141 7.10 20.33 -5.47
N LYS A 142 6.74 19.82 -4.28
CA LYS A 142 7.32 18.59 -3.71
C LYS A 142 6.27 17.47 -3.68
N ILE A 143 6.67 16.28 -4.12
CA ILE A 143 5.85 15.07 -4.03
C ILE A 143 5.77 14.64 -2.56
N ARG A 144 4.56 14.50 -2.02
CA ARG A 144 4.34 13.96 -0.67
C ARG A 144 4.15 12.45 -0.74
N PHE A 145 5.00 11.73 -0.02
CA PHE A 145 4.87 10.29 0.17
C PHE A 145 4.31 9.96 1.55
N ILE A 146 3.53 8.88 1.61
CA ILE A 146 3.23 8.19 2.86
C ILE A 146 4.23 7.05 2.98
N LEU A 147 5.07 7.10 4.01
CA LEU A 147 6.15 6.15 4.24
C LEU A 147 5.93 5.41 5.56
N PRO A 148 6.03 4.07 5.59
CA PRO A 148 5.92 3.30 6.82
C PRO A 148 7.17 3.49 7.67
N LYS A 149 7.02 3.51 9.00
CA LYS A 149 8.14 3.51 9.93
C LYS A 149 8.36 2.16 10.59
N SER A 150 7.27 1.41 10.75
CA SER A 150 7.24 0.04 11.24
C SER A 150 5.98 -0.64 10.71
N ILE A 151 5.92 -1.96 10.85
CA ILE A 151 4.69 -2.76 10.76
C ILE A 151 4.22 -3.04 12.18
#